data_AF-F5S5J9-F1
#
_entry.id   AF-F5S5J9-F1
#
_cell.length_a   1.000
_cell.length_b   1.000
_cell.length_c   1.000
_cell.angle_alpha   90.00
_cell.angle_beta   90.00
_cell.angle_gamma   90.00
#
_symmetry.space_group_name_H-M   'P 1'
#
loop_
_entity.id
_entity.type
_entity.pdbx_description
1 polymer ?
#
loop_
_entity_poly.entity_id
_entity_poly.type
_entity_poly.pdbx_seq_one_letter_code
_entity_poly.pdbx_strand_id
1 'polypeptide(L)'
;MTCPLCHAQNEEILLTTPNLRVIAVHNEANAPAFCRVIWREHVAEMTDLPPEQRHEIMEMVYRVEAAMLQVLQPAKINLASLGNVVPHLHWHIIARFSDDACFPAPIWATPNREAACTLPDNWVQQVQQILNGAT
;
A
#
# COMPACT_ATOMS: atom_id res chain seq x y z
N MET A 1 24.04 4.07 2.99
CA MET A 1 23.20 4.08 1.78
C MET A 1 22.10 5.12 1.98
N THR A 2 21.75 5.87 0.94
CA THR A 2 20.66 6.86 0.98
C THR A 2 19.32 6.13 0.92
N CYS A 3 18.46 6.29 1.93
CA CYS A 3 17.17 5.61 1.97
C CYS A 3 16.22 6.16 0.90
N PRO A 4 15.68 5.35 -0.03
CA PRO A 4 14.77 5.82 -1.07
C PRO A 4 13.43 6.31 -0.50
N LEU A 5 13.00 5.83 0.67
CA LEU A 5 11.75 6.27 1.30
C LEU A 5 11.88 7.58 2.08
N CYS A 6 13.09 7.93 2.54
CA CYS A 6 13.39 9.24 3.15
C CYS A 6 13.50 10.36 2.11
N HIS A 7 13.97 10.02 0.89
CA HIS A 7 14.27 10.98 -0.17
C HIS A 7 13.40 10.75 -1.41
N ALA A 8 12.23 10.17 -1.22
CA ALA A 8 11.32 9.85 -2.31
C ALA A 8 10.92 11.12 -3.08
N GLN A 9 10.80 10.99 -4.39
CA GLN A 9 10.37 12.05 -5.31
C GLN A 9 9.32 11.47 -6.25
N ASN A 10 8.40 12.31 -6.73
CA ASN A 10 7.38 11.95 -7.72
C ASN A 10 6.44 10.80 -7.26
N GLU A 11 6.08 10.78 -5.98
CA GLU A 11 5.06 9.87 -5.45
C GLU A 11 3.65 10.45 -5.69
N GLU A 12 2.69 9.61 -6.06
CA GLU A 12 1.28 10.00 -6.03
C GLU A 12 0.74 9.83 -4.61
N ILE A 13 0.66 10.94 -3.87
CA ILE A 13 0.25 10.97 -2.47
C ILE A 13 -1.28 11.06 -2.37
N LEU A 14 -1.87 10.12 -1.64
CA LEU A 14 -3.31 10.07 -1.37
C LEU A 14 -3.65 10.83 -0.07
N LEU A 15 -2.78 10.71 0.94
CA LEU A 15 -2.96 11.33 2.25
C LEU A 15 -1.59 11.58 2.90
N THR A 16 -1.45 12.71 3.59
CA THR A 16 -0.30 12.98 4.47
C THR A 16 -0.78 13.37 5.85
N THR A 17 -0.11 12.85 6.87
CA THR A 17 -0.25 13.26 8.28
C THR A 17 1.11 13.75 8.80
N PRO A 18 1.24 14.19 10.06
CA PRO A 18 2.56 14.54 10.61
C PRO A 18 3.58 13.38 10.54
N ASN A 19 3.13 12.14 10.78
CA ASN A 19 4.00 10.98 11.00
C ASN A 19 4.06 9.98 9.85
N LEU A 20 3.11 10.01 8.91
CA LEU A 20 3.06 9.07 7.80
C LEU A 20 2.47 9.68 6.53
N ARG A 21 2.65 8.98 5.42
CA ARG A 21 1.95 9.27 4.16
C ARG A 21 1.42 7.99 3.52
N VAL A 22 0.37 8.14 2.73
CA VAL A 22 -0.23 7.08 1.90
C VAL A 22 0.03 7.43 0.44
N ILE A 23 0.52 6.46 -0.34
CA ILE A 23 0.80 6.63 -1.77
C ILE A 23 0.15 5.52 -2.61
N ALA A 24 -0.15 5.80 -3.87
CA ALA A 24 -0.41 4.78 -4.89
C ALA A 24 0.90 4.36 -5.56
N VAL A 25 0.98 3.09 -5.95
CA VAL A 25 2.14 2.49 -6.62
C VAL A 25 1.74 2.08 -8.03
N HIS A 26 2.44 2.60 -9.04
CA HIS A 26 2.10 2.39 -10.46
C HIS A 26 3.02 1.42 -11.20
N ASN A 27 4.24 1.23 -10.69
CA ASN A 27 5.30 0.51 -11.42
C ASN A 27 5.42 -0.96 -11.00
N GLU A 28 4.33 -1.56 -10.53
CA GLU A 28 4.28 -2.98 -10.15
C GLU A 28 3.32 -3.72 -11.07
N ALA A 29 3.87 -4.30 -12.15
CA ALA A 29 3.07 -4.91 -13.22
C ALA A 29 2.14 -6.04 -12.71
N ASN A 30 2.56 -6.76 -11.67
CA ASN A 30 1.78 -7.86 -11.09
C ASN A 30 0.74 -7.40 -10.04
N ALA A 31 0.69 -6.10 -9.73
CA ALA A 31 -0.18 -5.52 -8.70
C ALA A 31 -0.65 -4.12 -9.09
N PRO A 32 -1.59 -4.01 -10.06
CA PRO A 32 -2.02 -2.71 -10.59
C PRO A 32 -2.86 -1.88 -9.59
N ALA A 33 -3.36 -2.51 -8.52
CA ALA A 33 -4.08 -1.85 -7.42
C ALA A 33 -3.29 -2.00 -6.11
N PHE A 34 -2.34 -1.09 -5.91
CA PHE A 34 -1.37 -1.17 -4.83
C PHE A 34 -1.16 0.20 -4.18
N CYS A 35 -1.40 0.27 -2.86
CA CYS A 35 -1.04 1.40 -2.01
C CYS A 35 0.08 1.05 -1.02
N ARG A 36 0.80 2.07 -0.56
CA ARG A 36 1.71 1.97 0.58
C ARG A 36 1.35 2.98 1.66
N VAL A 37 1.45 2.56 2.91
CA VAL A 37 1.52 3.45 4.08
C VAL A 37 2.97 3.49 4.52
N ILE A 38 3.59 4.67 4.54
CA ILE A 38 5.03 4.85 4.79
C ILE A 38 5.19 5.72 6.02
N TRP A 39 5.90 5.20 7.04
CA TRP A 39 6.26 5.99 8.22
C TRP A 39 7.28 7.06 7.82
N ARG A 40 7.20 8.25 8.40
CA ARG A 40 8.05 9.38 7.99
C ARG A 40 9.48 9.25 8.52
N GLU A 41 9.61 8.91 9.80
CA GLU A 41 10.92 8.69 10.40
C GLU A 41 11.55 7.39 9.89
N HIS A 42 12.89 7.37 9.83
CA HIS A 42 13.63 6.20 9.38
C HIS A 42 13.75 5.19 10.53
N VAL A 43 12.79 4.28 10.61
CA VAL A 43 12.75 3.17 11.57
C VAL A 43 12.63 1.86 10.81
N ALA A 44 13.27 0.80 11.26
CA ALA A 44 13.29 -0.47 10.53
C ALA A 44 12.05 -1.29 10.85
N GLU A 45 11.76 -1.47 12.14
CA GLU A 45 10.75 -2.40 12.61
C GLU A 45 9.53 -1.69 13.19
N MET A 46 8.36 -2.34 13.10
CA MET A 46 7.16 -1.92 13.84
C MET A 46 7.44 -1.87 15.35
N THR A 47 8.31 -2.73 15.86
CA THR A 47 8.66 -2.78 17.28
C THR A 47 9.62 -1.68 17.72
N ASP A 48 10.22 -0.94 16.78
CA ASP A 48 11.03 0.25 17.09
C ASP A 48 10.15 1.46 17.40
N LEU A 49 8.89 1.44 16.94
CA LEU A 49 7.89 2.45 17.30
C LEU A 49 7.36 2.22 18.72
N PRO A 50 7.01 3.28 19.46
CA PRO A 50 6.21 3.16 20.67
C PRO A 50 4.78 2.70 20.35
N PRO A 51 4.04 2.09 21.31
CA PRO A 51 2.75 1.45 21.05
C PRO A 51 1.70 2.34 20.36
N GLU A 52 1.63 3.62 20.72
CA GLU A 52 0.72 4.59 20.13
C GLU A 52 0.99 4.84 18.65
N GLN A 53 2.26 4.87 18.23
CA GLN A 53 2.65 5.05 16.83
C GLN A 53 2.42 3.76 16.03
N ARG A 54 2.57 2.58 16.66
CA ARG A 54 2.16 1.30 16.04
C ARG A 54 0.67 1.29 15.76
N HIS A 55 -0.14 1.78 16.70
CA HIS A 55 -1.58 1.90 16.51
C HIS A 55 -1.91 2.90 15.39
N GLU A 56 -1.24 4.06 15.36
CA GLU A 56 -1.45 5.07 14.32
C GLU A 56 -1.20 4.52 12.90
N ILE A 57 -0.07 3.87 12.68
CA ILE A 57 0.25 3.33 11.34
C ILE A 57 -0.68 2.18 10.96
N MET A 58 -1.04 1.29 11.90
CA MET A 58 -1.95 0.19 11.62
C MET A 58 -3.37 0.65 11.34
N GLU A 59 -3.85 1.67 12.06
CA GLU A 59 -5.16 2.26 11.77
C GLU A 59 -5.20 2.86 10.37
N MET A 60 -4.12 3.50 9.93
CA MET A 60 -4.02 3.96 8.54
C MET A 60 -4.02 2.80 7.54
N VAL A 61 -3.32 1.70 7.84
CA VAL A 61 -3.34 0.48 7.00
C VAL A 61 -4.77 -0.05 6.84
N TYR A 62 -5.53 -0.16 7.93
CA TYR A 62 -6.91 -0.63 7.90
C TYR A 62 -7.85 0.32 7.15
N ARG A 63 -7.65 1.63 7.29
CA ARG A 63 -8.42 2.62 6.52
C ARG A 63 -8.18 2.50 5.02
N VAL A 64 -6.93 2.30 4.60
CA VAL A 64 -6.58 2.08 3.19
C VAL A 64 -7.17 0.76 2.69
N GLU A 65 -7.06 -0.33 3.46
CA GLU A 65 -7.69 -1.61 3.16
C GLU A 65 -9.21 -1.46 2.93
N ALA A 66 -9.91 -0.80 3.87
CA ALA A 66 -11.36 -0.59 3.78
C ALA A 66 -11.75 0.24 2.55
N ALA A 67 -11.02 1.32 2.27
CA ALA A 67 -11.26 2.15 1.09
C ALA A 67 -11.04 1.38 -0.22
N MET A 68 -9.97 0.58 -0.30
CA MET A 68 -9.69 -0.28 -1.45
C MET A 68 -10.76 -1.36 -1.63
N LEU A 69 -11.23 -1.99 -0.55
CA LEU A 69 -12.34 -2.95 -0.61
C LEU A 69 -13.61 -2.31 -1.18
N GLN A 70 -13.94 -1.09 -0.75
CA GLN A 70 -15.12 -0.36 -1.21
C GLN A 70 -15.02 0.01 -2.70
N VAL A 71 -13.85 0.46 -3.17
CA VAL A 71 -13.68 0.97 -4.54
C VAL A 71 -13.46 -0.17 -5.55
N LEU A 72 -12.68 -1.18 -5.18
CA LEU A 72 -12.14 -2.16 -6.13
C LEU A 72 -12.83 -3.51 -6.09
N GLN A 73 -13.56 -3.82 -5.02
CA GLN A 73 -14.20 -5.13 -4.79
C GLN A 73 -13.27 -6.33 -5.11
N PRO A 74 -12.04 -6.37 -4.57
CA PRO A 74 -11.09 -7.42 -4.89
C PRO A 74 -11.51 -8.75 -4.29
N ALA A 75 -10.96 -9.85 -4.82
CA ALA A 75 -11.12 -11.18 -4.21
C ALA A 75 -10.43 -11.26 -2.84
N LYS A 76 -9.32 -10.51 -2.64
CA LYS A 76 -8.60 -10.44 -1.35
C LYS A 76 -7.74 -9.17 -1.26
N ILE A 77 -7.51 -8.67 -0.05
CA ILE A 77 -6.41 -7.73 0.24
C ILE A 77 -5.21 -8.48 0.84
N ASN A 78 -4.00 -8.19 0.36
CA ASN A 78 -2.74 -8.61 1.00
C ASN A 78 -2.16 -7.42 1.78
N LEU A 79 -1.76 -7.68 3.03
CA LEU A 79 -1.06 -6.74 3.89
C LEU A 79 0.33 -7.30 4.20
N ALA A 80 1.38 -6.50 3.98
CA ALA A 80 2.73 -6.92 4.29
C ALA A 80 3.63 -5.75 4.69
N SER A 81 4.40 -5.91 5.77
CA SER A 81 5.59 -5.14 6.05
C SER A 81 6.79 -6.08 5.91
N LEU A 82 7.63 -5.83 4.89
CA LEU A 82 8.82 -6.64 4.62
C LEU A 82 10.07 -5.84 5.01
N GLY A 83 10.64 -5.07 4.08
CA GLY A 83 11.77 -4.19 4.38
C GLY A 83 13.17 -4.81 4.22
N ASN A 84 13.29 -6.04 3.70
CA ASN A 84 14.60 -6.73 3.54
C ASN A 84 15.64 -5.92 2.74
N VAL A 85 15.22 -5.19 1.70
CA VAL A 85 16.12 -4.36 0.86
C VAL A 85 16.15 -2.91 1.33
N VAL A 86 15.00 -2.39 1.79
CA VAL A 86 14.84 -1.03 2.31
C VAL A 86 14.26 -1.14 3.71
N PRO A 87 15.12 -1.17 4.75
CA PRO A 87 14.69 -1.33 6.15
C PRO A 87 14.19 0.01 6.70
N HIS A 88 13.15 0.53 6.07
CA HIS A 88 12.40 1.71 6.48
C HIS A 88 10.94 1.31 6.49
N LEU A 89 10.28 1.46 7.62
CA LEU A 89 8.94 0.99 7.88
C LEU A 89 7.92 1.49 6.84
N HIS A 90 7.33 0.53 6.14
CA HIS A 90 6.24 0.75 5.20
C HIS A 90 5.39 -0.51 5.07
N TRP A 91 4.09 -0.33 4.95
CA TRP A 91 3.13 -1.40 4.69
C TRP A 91 2.70 -1.39 3.24
N HIS A 92 2.56 -2.58 2.68
CA HIS A 92 1.99 -2.83 1.37
C HIS A 92 0.52 -3.22 1.55
N ILE A 93 -0.37 -2.54 0.83
CA ILE A 93 -1.80 -2.83 0.82
C ILE A 93 -2.17 -3.08 -0.64
N ILE A 94 -2.44 -4.34 -0.98
CA ILE A 94 -2.54 -4.79 -2.37
C ILE A 94 -3.89 -5.47 -2.59
N ALA A 95 -4.67 -4.93 -3.52
CA ALA A 95 -5.89 -5.58 -4.00
C ALA A 95 -5.55 -6.70 -4.98
N ARG A 96 -6.06 -7.90 -4.70
CA ARG A 96 -5.83 -9.13 -5.44
C ARG A 96 -7.11 -9.60 -6.11
N PHE A 97 -6.98 -10.09 -7.32
CA PHE A 97 -8.09 -10.53 -8.15
C PHE A 97 -7.86 -11.99 -8.57
N SER A 98 -8.92 -12.77 -8.74
CA SER A 98 -8.79 -14.18 -9.08
C SER A 98 -8.11 -14.41 -10.44
N ASP A 99 -8.16 -13.40 -11.30
CA ASP A 99 -7.56 -13.32 -12.63
C ASP A 99 -6.28 -12.47 -12.69
N ASP A 100 -5.69 -12.11 -11.54
CA ASP A 100 -4.36 -11.48 -11.52
C ASP A 100 -3.24 -12.49 -11.84
N ALA A 101 -2.08 -11.98 -12.26
CA ALA A 101 -0.98 -12.77 -12.81
C ALA A 101 -0.40 -13.82 -11.84
N CYS A 102 -0.50 -13.56 -10.54
CA CYS A 102 0.15 -14.36 -9.51
C CYS A 102 -0.85 -15.14 -8.65
N PHE A 103 -2.16 -14.86 -8.70
CA PHE A 103 -3.15 -15.48 -7.82
C PHE A 103 -3.16 -17.02 -7.97
N PRO A 104 -3.16 -17.81 -6.87
CA PRO A 104 -3.30 -17.42 -5.46
C PRO A 104 -1.96 -17.14 -4.72
N ALA A 105 -0.82 -17.15 -5.40
CA ALA A 105 0.48 -16.86 -4.81
C ALA A 105 0.66 -15.35 -4.50
N PRO A 106 1.64 -14.97 -3.66
CA PRO A 106 2.02 -13.58 -3.46
C PRO A 106 2.43 -12.89 -4.77
N ILE A 107 2.27 -11.57 -4.85
CA ILE A 107 2.58 -10.79 -6.07
C ILE A 107 4.06 -10.86 -6.50
N TRP A 108 4.95 -11.20 -5.57
CA TRP A 108 6.39 -11.35 -5.80
C TRP A 108 6.80 -12.75 -6.28
N ALA A 109 5.85 -13.68 -6.43
CA ALA A 109 6.11 -14.96 -7.07
C ALA A 109 6.25 -14.80 -8.60
N THR A 110 6.74 -15.84 -9.27
CA THR A 110 6.73 -15.89 -10.74
C THR A 110 5.27 -15.87 -11.25
N PRO A 111 4.92 -14.97 -12.18
CA PRO A 111 3.62 -14.95 -12.83
C PRO A 111 3.29 -16.31 -13.46
N ASN A 112 2.05 -16.75 -13.34
CA ASN A 112 1.57 -18.00 -13.94
C ASN A 112 0.56 -17.77 -15.08
N ARG A 113 0.14 -16.52 -15.30
CA ARG A 113 -0.76 -16.08 -16.37
C ARG A 113 -0.54 -14.60 -16.66
N GLU A 114 -1.05 -14.12 -17.80
CA GLU A 114 -1.21 -12.68 -18.06
C GLU A 114 -2.37 -12.13 -17.20
N ALA A 115 -2.19 -10.95 -16.61
CA ALA A 115 -3.25 -10.32 -15.82
C ALA A 115 -4.39 -9.83 -16.74
N ALA A 116 -5.63 -10.11 -16.36
CA ALA A 116 -6.83 -9.68 -17.09
C ALA A 116 -7.71 -8.69 -16.30
N CYS A 117 -7.36 -8.40 -15.05
CA CYS A 117 -8.16 -7.55 -14.18
C CYS A 117 -8.25 -6.11 -14.74
N THR A 118 -9.47 -5.60 -14.84
CA THR A 118 -9.72 -4.20 -15.24
C THR A 118 -10.06 -3.38 -14.00
N LEU A 119 -9.32 -2.29 -13.79
CA LEU A 119 -9.56 -1.36 -12.68
C LEU A 119 -10.35 -0.14 -13.18
N PRO A 120 -11.18 0.50 -12.34
CA PRO A 120 -11.74 1.80 -12.66
C PRO A 120 -10.62 2.83 -12.89
N ASP A 121 -10.64 3.58 -14.00
CA ASP A 121 -9.59 4.56 -14.35
C ASP A 121 -9.29 5.58 -13.23
N ASN A 122 -10.31 5.88 -12.41
CA ASN A 122 -10.23 6.87 -11.34
C ASN A 122 -10.16 6.24 -9.93
N TRP A 123 -9.78 4.96 -9.80
CA TRP A 123 -9.79 4.27 -8.50
C TRP A 123 -8.92 4.97 -7.45
N VAL A 124 -7.76 5.52 -7.86
CA VAL A 124 -6.84 6.23 -6.95
C VAL A 124 -7.53 7.45 -6.35
N GLN A 125 -8.22 8.23 -7.18
CA GLN A 125 -8.94 9.42 -6.76
C GLN A 125 -10.12 9.07 -5.84
N GLN A 126 -10.82 7.95 -6.11
CA GLN A 126 -11.89 7.47 -5.24
C GLN A 126 -11.36 7.07 -3.86
N VAL A 127 -10.25 6.30 -3.81
CA VAL A 127 -9.60 5.94 -2.54
C VAL A 127 -9.12 7.20 -1.80
N GLN A 128 -8.49 8.15 -2.50
CA GLN A 128 -8.08 9.42 -1.93
C GLN A 128 -9.27 10.19 -1.31
N GLN A 129 -10.42 10.25 -1.99
CA GLN A 129 -11.61 10.92 -1.47
C GLN A 129 -12.12 10.26 -0.19
N ILE A 130 -12.17 8.93 -0.14
CA ILE A 130 -12.60 8.19 1.05
C ILE A 130 -11.65 8.46 2.22
N LEU A 131 -10.33 8.42 1.99
CA LEU A 131 -9.34 8.66 3.04
C LEU A 131 -9.44 10.07 3.63
N ASN A 132 -9.72 11.07 2.80
CA ASN A 132 -9.89 12.46 3.23
C ASN A 132 -11.26 12.77 3.84
N GLY A 133 -12.29 11.97 3.55
CA GLY A 133 -13.67 12.17 4.02
C GLY A 133 -14.03 11.42 5.31
N ALA A 134 -13.21 10.47 5.74
CA ALA A 134 -13.39 9.78 7.02
C ALA A 134 -12.94 10.68 8.19
N THR A 135 -13.86 11.50 8.70
CA THR A 135 -13.76 12.22 9.98
C THR A 135 -14.32 11.39 11.12
#